data_AF-A0A4R4X8G0-F1
#
_entry.id   AF-A0A4R4X8G0-F1
#
_cell.length_a   1.000
_cell.length_b   1.000
_cell.length_c   1.000
_cell.angle_alpha   90.00
_cell.angle_beta   90.00
_cell.angle_gamma   90.00
#
_symmetry.space_group_name_H-M   'P 1'
#
loop_
_entity.id
_entity.type
_entity.pdbx_description
1 polymer ?
#
loop_
_entity_poly.entity_id
_entity_poly.type
_entity_poly.pdbx_seq_one_letter_code
_entity_poly.pdbx_strand_id
1 'polypeptide(L)'
;MPLAIDRDQKIVFAHRTNFVGKPTGPSTVSWDYKGDEHVIVRPDDGQPAKPWQVKCKECRKNLEFTVHSVAATRRRQARWRAIAWTGLAVLIASVAGCVVIGGAALAVLIPAAIVGAATGYYVGGIAADEMGITGNGAGMPIVAKHSVTLVESRPAGMEELVCAKCGHEEEFTWGSHLRKGVVERRYQEAKARLDAHTCRAK
;
A
#
# COMPACT_ATOMS: atom_id res chain seq x y z
N MET A 1 -0.63 -9.59 3.96
CA MET A 1 0.10 -10.45 3.01
C MET A 1 1.07 -9.54 2.24
N PRO A 2 2.22 -10.04 1.76
CA PRO A 2 3.08 -9.25 0.88
C PRO A 2 2.30 -8.79 -0.35
N LEU A 3 2.54 -7.57 -0.83
CA LEU A 3 2.12 -7.18 -2.17
C LEU A 3 2.68 -8.20 -3.17
N ALA A 4 1.84 -8.65 -4.11
CA ALA A 4 2.29 -9.46 -5.23
C ALA A 4 3.18 -8.59 -6.13
N ILE A 5 4.42 -9.03 -6.33
CA ILE A 5 5.41 -8.31 -7.15
C ILE A 5 5.68 -9.14 -8.39
N ASP A 6 5.21 -8.65 -9.53
CA ASP A 6 5.36 -9.25 -10.84
C ASP A 6 6.38 -8.47 -11.69
N ARG A 7 6.90 -9.12 -12.74
CA ARG A 7 7.87 -8.51 -13.67
C ARG A 7 7.24 -7.36 -14.44
N ASP A 8 6.07 -7.63 -15.02
CA ASP A 8 5.27 -6.63 -15.73
C ASP A 8 4.16 -6.19 -14.78
N GLN A 9 4.33 -5.00 -14.22
CA GLN A 9 3.48 -4.54 -13.13
C GLN A 9 2.68 -3.32 -13.57
N LYS A 10 1.36 -3.40 -13.42
CA LYS A 10 0.49 -2.23 -13.49
C LYS A 10 0.63 -1.40 -12.22
N ILE A 11 0.83 -0.10 -12.40
CA ILE A 11 0.97 0.88 -11.33
C ILE A 11 0.12 2.10 -11.63
N VAL A 12 -0.31 2.80 -10.58
CA VAL A 12 -0.91 4.13 -10.70
C VAL A 12 0.15 5.14 -10.24
N PHE A 13 0.47 6.07 -11.12
CA PHE A 13 1.19 7.27 -10.77
C PHE A 13 0.18 8.37 -10.52
N ALA A 14 0.17 8.97 -9.33
CA ALA A 14 -0.80 10.00 -8.99
C ALA A 14 -0.17 11.30 -8.50
N HIS A 15 -0.84 12.40 -8.81
CA HIS A 15 -0.52 13.74 -8.36
C HIS A 15 -1.54 14.20 -7.32
N ARG A 16 -1.06 14.73 -6.20
CA ARG A 16 -1.91 15.30 -5.16
C ARG A 16 -2.50 16.64 -5.60
N THR A 17 -3.81 16.75 -5.71
CA THR A 17 -4.49 17.95 -6.21
C THR A 17 -4.81 18.95 -5.12
N ASN A 18 -5.00 18.53 -3.86
CA ASN A 18 -5.25 19.43 -2.75
C ASN A 18 -3.97 19.88 -2.00
N PHE A 19 -4.00 21.12 -1.52
CA PHE A 19 -2.94 21.73 -0.71
C PHE A 19 -3.17 21.53 0.79
N VAL A 20 -4.43 21.56 1.20
CA VAL A 20 -4.88 21.30 2.58
C VAL A 20 -5.59 19.95 2.58
N GLY A 21 -5.15 19.06 3.46
CA GLY A 21 -5.75 17.76 3.60
C GLY A 21 -7.17 17.85 4.15
N LYS A 22 -8.07 16.98 3.69
CA LYS A 22 -9.47 16.97 4.12
C LYS A 22 -9.63 16.09 5.35
N PRO A 23 -10.34 16.54 6.40
CA PRO A 23 -10.61 15.67 7.55
C PRO A 23 -11.47 14.47 7.10
N THR A 24 -11.04 13.26 7.45
CA THR A 24 -11.70 12.00 7.09
C THR A 24 -11.83 11.10 8.30
N GLY A 25 -12.55 11.58 9.33
CA GLY A 25 -12.71 10.90 10.62
C GLY A 25 -12.21 11.74 11.79
N PRO A 26 -12.23 11.20 13.03
CA PRO A 26 -11.93 11.95 14.25
C PRO A 26 -10.49 12.50 14.34
N SER A 27 -9.56 11.94 13.57
CA SER A 27 -8.12 12.25 13.68
C SER A 27 -7.32 11.93 12.42
N THR A 28 -7.98 11.88 11.27
CA THR A 28 -7.40 11.43 10.00
C THR A 28 -7.57 12.48 8.91
N VAL A 29 -6.56 12.58 8.05
CA VAL A 29 -6.51 13.55 6.95
C VAL A 29 -6.38 12.77 5.64
N SER A 30 -7.20 13.09 4.66
CA SER A 30 -7.13 12.55 3.31
C SER A 30 -6.58 13.57 2.32
N TRP A 31 -6.00 13.02 1.26
CA TRP A 31 -5.44 13.76 0.15
C TRP A 31 -6.13 13.32 -1.13
N ASP A 32 -6.50 14.28 -1.96
CA ASP A 32 -7.09 14.04 -3.26
C ASP A 32 -5.95 13.78 -4.24
N TYR A 33 -6.03 12.66 -4.95
CA TYR A 33 -5.05 12.25 -5.94
C TYR A 33 -5.73 12.09 -7.29
N LYS A 34 -5.07 12.57 -8.34
CA LYS A 34 -5.44 12.28 -9.72
C LYS A 34 -4.29 11.55 -10.38
N GLY A 35 -4.55 10.34 -10.87
CA GLY A 35 -3.52 9.46 -11.36
C GLY A 35 -3.77 8.89 -12.73
N ASP A 36 -2.69 8.40 -13.32
CA ASP A 36 -2.64 7.71 -14.59
C ASP A 36 -2.08 6.31 -14.36
N GLU A 37 -2.62 5.33 -15.10
CA GLU A 37 -2.09 3.98 -15.11
C GLU A 37 -0.84 3.89 -15.99
N HIS A 38 0.14 3.13 -15.52
CA HIS A 38 1.35 2.80 -16.25
C HIS A 38 1.66 1.31 -16.09
N VAL A 39 2.29 0.74 -17.11
CA VAL A 39 2.91 -0.58 -17.01
C VAL A 39 4.41 -0.39 -16.92
N ILE A 40 5.02 -0.91 -15.86
CA ILE A 40 6.47 -0.93 -15.72
C ILE A 40 6.98 -2.35 -15.91
N VAL A 41 8.14 -2.45 -16.57
CA VAL A 41 8.87 -3.71 -16.74
C VAL A 41 10.05 -3.69 -15.79
N ARG A 42 10.05 -4.59 -14.81
CA ARG A 42 11.15 -4.74 -13.85
C ARG A 42 12.37 -5.38 -14.53
N PRO A 43 13.59 -5.02 -14.10
CA PRO A 43 14.79 -5.71 -14.55
C PRO A 43 14.77 -7.18 -14.10
N ASP A 44 15.46 -8.04 -14.85
CA ASP A 44 15.69 -9.43 -14.48
C ASP A 44 16.43 -9.55 -13.14
N ASP A 45 16.24 -10.67 -12.45
CA ASP A 45 16.94 -10.90 -11.19
C ASP A 45 18.46 -10.97 -11.41
N GLY A 46 19.21 -10.28 -10.55
CA GLY A 46 20.67 -10.11 -10.67
C GLY A 46 21.09 -8.89 -11.49
N GLN A 47 20.20 -8.29 -12.28
CA GLN A 47 20.47 -7.04 -12.98
C GLN A 47 20.36 -5.84 -12.02
N PRO A 48 21.09 -4.73 -12.28
CA PRO A 48 20.95 -3.51 -11.51
C PRO A 48 19.55 -2.92 -11.65
N ALA A 49 19.15 -2.11 -10.68
CA ALA A 49 17.90 -1.37 -10.74
C ALA A 49 17.89 -0.41 -11.93
N LYS A 50 16.73 -0.23 -12.57
CA LYS A 50 16.59 0.61 -13.77
C LYS A 50 15.87 1.92 -13.45
N PRO A 51 16.27 3.05 -14.05
CA PRO A 51 15.49 4.27 -13.95
C PRO A 51 14.19 4.14 -14.76
N TRP A 52 13.11 4.69 -14.21
CA TRP A 52 11.82 4.86 -14.86
C TRP A 52 11.43 6.33 -14.75
N GLN A 53 11.29 7.00 -15.89
CA GLN A 53 10.91 8.40 -15.94
C GLN A 53 9.45 8.55 -16.34
N VAL A 54 8.73 9.43 -15.65
CA VAL A 54 7.34 9.77 -15.94
C VAL A 54 7.15 11.27 -15.85
N LYS A 55 6.44 11.83 -16.83
CA LYS A 55 6.06 13.24 -16.83
C LYS A 55 4.68 13.38 -16.20
N CYS A 56 4.60 14.10 -15.10
CA CYS A 56 3.33 14.37 -14.44
C CYS A 56 2.43 15.23 -15.33
N LYS A 57 1.20 14.77 -15.63
CA LYS A 57 0.26 15.54 -16.47
C LYS A 57 -0.20 16.83 -15.80
N GLU A 58 -0.34 16.82 -14.48
CA GLU A 58 -0.86 17.95 -13.69
C GLU A 58 0.19 19.07 -13.51
N CYS A 59 1.40 18.76 -13.05
CA CYS A 59 2.44 19.77 -12.80
C CYS A 59 3.56 19.84 -13.85
N ARG A 60 3.50 19.00 -14.88
CA ARG A 60 4.43 18.94 -16.02
C ARG A 60 5.89 18.64 -15.67
N LYS A 61 6.21 18.35 -14.40
CA LYS A 61 7.54 17.93 -13.95
C LYS A 61 7.87 16.53 -14.46
N ASN A 62 9.11 16.34 -14.90
CA ASN A 62 9.68 15.02 -15.15
C ASN A 62 10.16 14.46 -13.81
N LEU A 63 9.72 13.27 -13.48
CA LEU A 63 10.08 12.57 -12.26
C LEU A 63 10.80 11.30 -12.64
N GLU A 64 11.83 10.98 -11.88
CA GLU A 64 12.61 9.76 -12.03
C GLU A 64 12.42 8.86 -10.83
N PHE A 65 12.16 7.60 -11.10
CA PHE A 65 12.02 6.55 -10.11
C PHE A 65 13.05 5.46 -10.40
N THR A 66 13.47 4.73 -9.38
CA THR A 66 14.31 3.55 -9.51
C THR A 66 13.44 2.32 -9.34
N VAL A 67 13.39 1.45 -10.36
CA VAL A 67 12.64 0.19 -10.35
C VAL A 67 13.59 -0.96 -10.07
N HIS A 68 13.31 -1.69 -9.00
CA HIS A 68 14.06 -2.88 -8.59
C HIS A 68 13.45 -4.15 -9.19
N SER A 69 14.30 -5.15 -9.39
CA SER A 69 13.88 -6.51 -9.78
C SER A 69 12.98 -7.15 -8.72
N VAL A 70 12.32 -8.25 -9.08
CA VAL A 70 11.40 -8.98 -8.19
C VAL A 70 12.18 -9.51 -6.97
N ALA A 71 13.32 -10.17 -7.17
CA ALA A 71 14.12 -10.69 -6.08
C ALA A 71 14.68 -9.58 -5.18
N ALA A 72 15.14 -8.47 -5.74
CA ALA A 72 15.64 -7.34 -4.94
C ALA A 72 14.53 -6.74 -4.08
N THR A 73 13.32 -6.60 -4.64
CA THR A 73 12.14 -6.12 -3.92
C THR A 73 11.75 -7.06 -2.77
N ARG A 74 11.71 -8.37 -3.02
CA ARG A 74 11.42 -9.37 -1.98
C ARG A 74 12.44 -9.35 -0.84
N ARG A 75 13.73 -9.18 -1.14
CA ARG A 75 14.78 -9.03 -0.12
C ARG A 75 14.57 -7.77 0.72
N ARG A 76 14.20 -6.64 0.11
CA ARG A 76 13.88 -5.40 0.83
C ARG A 76 12.67 -5.58 1.74
N GLN A 77 11.58 -6.16 1.22
CA GLN A 77 10.41 -6.50 2.03
C GLN A 77 10.78 -7.38 3.24
N ALA A 78 11.62 -8.39 3.03
CA ALA A 78 12.08 -9.27 4.11
C ALA A 78 12.89 -8.50 5.17
N ARG A 79 13.79 -7.60 4.76
CA ARG A 79 14.55 -6.73 5.67
C ARG A 79 13.63 -5.82 6.49
N TRP A 80 12.66 -5.17 5.84
CA TRP A 80 11.71 -4.31 6.55
C TRP A 80 10.85 -5.10 7.54
N ARG A 81 10.39 -6.30 7.15
CA ARG A 81 9.68 -7.20 8.07
C ARG A 81 10.54 -7.59 9.26
N ALA A 82 11.81 -7.95 9.03
CA ALA A 82 12.72 -8.29 10.11
C ALA A 82 12.87 -7.13 11.11
N ILE A 83 13.06 -5.90 10.62
CA ILE A 83 13.13 -4.69 11.47
C ILE A 83 11.82 -4.48 12.24
N ALA A 84 10.67 -4.62 11.58
CA ALA A 84 9.36 -4.50 12.22
C ALA A 84 9.16 -5.54 13.34
N TRP A 85 9.56 -6.79 13.10
CA TRP A 85 9.52 -7.86 14.09
C TRP A 85 10.46 -7.59 15.27
N THR A 86 11.65 -7.06 15.04
CA THR A 86 12.55 -6.65 16.12
C THR A 86 11.92 -5.55 16.98
N GLY A 87 11.30 -4.53 16.37
CA GLY A 87 10.58 -3.49 17.10
C GLY A 87 9.45 -4.06 17.97
N LEU A 88 8.67 -5.01 17.43
CA LEU A 88 7.63 -5.70 18.18
C LEU A 88 8.19 -6.55 19.33
N ALA A 89 9.31 -7.26 19.12
CA ALA A 89 9.96 -8.05 20.16
C ALA A 89 10.44 -7.15 21.31
N VAL A 90 11.03 -5.99 21.01
CA VAL A 90 11.42 -4.98 22.01
C VAL A 90 10.21 -4.49 22.81
N LEU A 91 9.10 -4.19 22.13
CA LEU A 91 7.85 -3.80 22.81
C LEU A 91 7.39 -4.88 23.79
N ILE A 92 7.27 -6.13 23.32
CA ILE A 92 6.79 -7.25 24.15
C ILE A 92 7.71 -7.46 25.36
N ALA A 93 9.03 -7.48 25.14
CA ALA A 93 10.00 -7.66 26.22
C ALA A 93 9.95 -6.52 27.24
N SER A 94 9.78 -5.28 26.78
CA SER A 94 9.70 -4.11 27.65
C SER A 94 8.42 -4.11 28.50
N VAL A 95 7.28 -4.46 27.89
CA VAL A 95 6.00 -4.58 28.61
C VAL A 95 6.06 -5.71 29.65
N ALA A 96 6.57 -6.88 29.27
CA ALA A 96 6.76 -7.98 30.22
C ALA A 96 7.72 -7.59 31.35
N GLY A 97 8.81 -6.87 31.02
CA GLY A 97 9.75 -6.31 31.99
C GLY A 97 9.08 -5.37 32.98
N CYS A 98 8.20 -4.46 32.54
CA CYS A 98 7.47 -3.55 33.43
C CYS A 98 6.56 -4.28 34.43
N VAL A 99 6.01 -5.44 34.04
CA VAL A 99 5.14 -6.24 34.92
C VAL A 99 5.95 -6.99 35.98
N VAL A 100 7.15 -7.44 35.61
CA VAL A 100 8.00 -8.27 36.48
C VAL A 100 8.95 -7.43 37.34
N ILE A 101 9.41 -6.28 36.84
CA ILE A 101 10.46 -5.45 37.43
C ILE A 101 9.89 -4.07 37.77
N GLY A 102 9.82 -3.77 39.07
CA GLY A 102 9.43 -2.45 39.57
C GLY A 102 10.61 -1.48 39.74
N GLY A 103 10.31 -0.24 40.16
CA GLY A 103 11.32 0.74 40.58
C GLY A 103 12.08 1.38 39.41
N ALA A 104 13.38 1.62 39.59
CA ALA A 104 14.20 2.41 38.68
C ALA A 104 14.28 1.85 37.24
N ALA A 105 14.06 0.54 37.05
CA ALA A 105 14.04 -0.09 35.74
C ALA A 105 12.89 0.44 34.84
N LEU A 106 11.78 0.91 35.43
CA LEU A 106 10.65 1.47 34.68
C LEU A 106 11.05 2.69 33.84
N ALA A 107 12.05 3.46 34.30
CA ALA A 107 12.55 4.62 33.57
C ALA A 107 13.19 4.24 32.21
N VAL A 108 13.63 2.99 32.04
CA VAL A 108 14.19 2.47 30.79
C VAL A 108 13.14 1.69 30.00
N LEU A 109 12.35 0.86 30.69
CA LEU A 109 11.41 -0.05 30.04
C LEU A 109 10.22 0.68 29.39
N ILE A 110 9.71 1.76 29.99
CA ILE A 110 8.59 2.53 29.41
C ILE A 110 9.01 3.19 28.08
N PRO A 111 10.12 3.96 28.00
CA PRO A 111 10.60 4.50 26.72
C PRO A 111 10.89 3.40 25.69
N ALA A 112 11.50 2.29 26.09
CA ALA A 112 11.78 1.17 25.19
C ALA A 112 10.51 0.56 24.59
N ALA A 113 9.43 0.44 25.38
CA ALA A 113 8.13 0.01 24.89
C ALA A 113 7.57 0.97 23.84
N ILE A 114 7.62 2.28 24.08
CA ILE A 114 7.15 3.30 23.13
C ILE A 114 7.93 3.23 21.82
N VAL A 115 9.27 3.17 21.90
CA VAL A 115 10.14 3.07 20.72
C VAL A 115 9.89 1.77 19.96
N GLY A 116 9.73 0.65 20.66
CA GLY A 116 9.40 -0.65 20.07
C GLY A 116 8.06 -0.61 19.32
N ALA A 117 7.03 -0.03 19.94
CA ALA A 117 5.71 0.14 19.33
C ALA A 117 5.77 1.03 18.09
N ALA A 118 6.41 2.20 18.18
CA ALA A 118 6.55 3.11 17.05
C ALA A 118 7.32 2.43 15.91
N THR A 119 8.46 1.80 16.19
CA THR A 119 9.26 1.10 15.18
C THR A 119 8.47 -0.02 14.52
N GLY A 120 7.82 -0.89 15.31
CA GLY A 120 7.02 -2.00 14.79
C GLY A 120 5.88 -1.50 13.90
N TYR A 121 5.18 -0.45 14.30
CA TYR A 121 4.07 0.14 13.55
C TYR A 121 4.53 0.83 12.25
N TYR A 122 5.46 1.79 12.34
CA TYR A 122 5.91 2.55 11.18
C TYR A 122 6.64 1.67 10.17
N VAL A 123 7.57 0.83 10.64
CA VAL A 123 8.33 -0.05 9.74
C VAL A 123 7.46 -1.18 9.22
N GLY A 124 6.49 -1.67 10.00
CA GLY A 124 5.49 -2.62 9.55
C GLY A 124 4.67 -2.07 8.36
N GLY A 125 4.28 -0.80 8.42
CA GLY A 125 3.64 -0.10 7.30
C GLY A 125 4.54 -0.05 6.07
N ILE A 126 5.79 0.38 6.22
CA ILE A 126 6.78 0.41 5.13
C ILE A 126 6.97 -0.99 4.52
N ALA A 127 7.04 -2.03 5.35
CA ALA A 127 7.20 -3.41 4.90
C ALA A 127 6.00 -3.93 4.09
N ALA A 128 4.80 -3.44 4.41
CA ALA A 128 3.58 -3.76 3.69
C ALA A 128 3.51 -3.03 2.33
N ASP A 129 3.93 -1.75 2.30
CA ASP A 129 3.84 -0.89 1.11
C ASP A 129 5.09 -0.93 0.22
N GLU A 130 6.16 -1.63 0.61
CA GLU A 130 7.39 -1.77 -0.17
C GLU A 130 7.11 -2.50 -1.49
N MET A 131 7.04 -1.71 -2.57
CA MET A 131 6.77 -2.16 -3.93
C MET A 131 8.02 -2.23 -4.82
N GLY A 132 9.21 -1.96 -4.28
CA GLY A 132 10.45 -2.01 -5.05
C GLY A 132 10.56 -0.90 -6.09
N ILE A 133 9.89 0.23 -5.85
CA ILE A 133 10.02 1.47 -6.61
C ILE A 133 10.43 2.53 -5.61
N THR A 134 11.51 3.26 -5.87
CA THR A 134 11.99 4.35 -5.00
C THR A 134 12.18 5.65 -5.76
N GLY A 135 12.14 6.78 -5.05
CA GLY A 135 12.33 8.12 -5.62
C GLY A 135 11.05 8.96 -5.57
N ASN A 136 11.20 10.29 -5.60
CA ASN A 136 10.12 11.28 -5.75
C ASN A 136 8.83 11.07 -4.91
N GLY A 137 8.94 10.47 -3.71
CA GLY A 137 7.81 10.21 -2.81
C GLY A 137 7.23 8.79 -2.86
N ALA A 138 7.80 7.89 -3.69
CA ALA A 138 7.46 6.47 -3.67
C ALA A 138 7.79 5.88 -2.28
N GLY A 139 6.75 5.50 -1.54
CA GLY A 139 6.85 4.87 -0.21
C GLY A 139 6.25 5.66 0.97
N MET A 140 5.85 6.93 0.79
CA MET A 140 5.16 7.71 1.84
C MET A 140 4.01 8.57 1.28
N PRO A 141 2.84 7.97 1.00
CA PRO A 141 1.70 8.66 0.37
C PRO A 141 1.06 9.75 1.26
N ILE A 142 1.38 9.80 2.56
CA ILE A 142 0.77 10.75 3.50
C ILE A 142 1.26 12.19 3.26
N VAL A 143 2.44 12.39 2.65
CA VAL A 143 3.02 13.74 2.48
C VAL A 143 3.50 14.05 1.08
N ALA A 144 3.67 13.04 0.22
CA ALA A 144 4.25 13.25 -1.09
C ALA A 144 3.30 13.99 -2.05
N LYS A 145 3.86 14.88 -2.88
CA LYS A 145 3.12 15.54 -3.96
C LYS A 145 2.80 14.57 -5.11
N HIS A 146 3.64 13.54 -5.26
CA HIS A 146 3.47 12.45 -6.21
C HIS A 146 3.51 11.13 -5.46
N SER A 147 2.60 10.23 -5.80
CA SER A 147 2.58 8.88 -5.26
C SER A 147 2.66 7.87 -6.40
N VAL A 148 3.27 6.74 -6.10
CA VAL A 148 3.24 5.56 -6.95
C VAL A 148 2.64 4.46 -6.11
N THR A 149 1.59 3.83 -6.61
CA THR A 149 0.93 2.70 -5.97
C THR A 149 0.83 1.54 -6.95
N LEU A 150 0.92 0.32 -6.44
CA LEU A 150 0.64 -0.85 -7.27
C LEU A 150 -0.86 -0.91 -7.53
N VAL A 151 -1.23 -1.16 -8.78
CA VAL A 151 -2.55 -1.72 -9.06
C VAL A 151 -2.44 -3.19 -8.70
N GLU A 152 -3.06 -3.58 -7.59
CA GLU A 152 -3.18 -5.00 -7.29
C GLU A 152 -3.93 -5.67 -8.43
N SER A 153 -3.36 -6.76 -8.93
CA SER A 153 -4.04 -7.62 -9.88
C SER A 153 -5.34 -8.11 -9.23
N ARG A 154 -6.45 -8.04 -9.98
CA ARG A 154 -7.76 -8.48 -9.52
C ARG A 154 -7.62 -9.92 -8.98
N PRO A 155 -8.09 -10.22 -7.75
CA PRO A 155 -7.97 -11.55 -7.19
C PRO A 155 -8.56 -12.60 -8.14
N ALA A 156 -7.90 -13.76 -8.27
CA ALA A 156 -8.40 -14.85 -9.10
C ALA A 156 -9.82 -15.24 -8.67
N GLY A 157 -10.75 -15.32 -9.63
CA GLY A 157 -12.17 -15.61 -9.39
C GLY A 157 -13.06 -14.39 -9.11
N MET A 158 -12.49 -13.18 -9.06
CA MET A 158 -13.27 -11.94 -9.12
C MET A 158 -13.20 -11.43 -10.55
N GLU A 159 -14.27 -11.56 -11.32
CA GLU A 159 -14.34 -11.08 -12.71
C GLU A 159 -14.81 -9.62 -12.76
N GLU A 160 -14.66 -9.00 -13.94
CA GLU A 160 -15.20 -7.67 -14.20
C GLU A 160 -16.72 -7.70 -14.11
N LEU A 161 -17.28 -6.86 -13.26
CA LEU A 161 -18.72 -6.82 -13.03
C LEU A 161 -19.38 -5.89 -14.06
N VAL A 162 -19.33 -6.30 -15.33
CA VAL A 162 -19.93 -5.56 -16.46
C VAL A 162 -21.18 -6.27 -16.97
N CYS A 163 -22.24 -5.50 -17.18
CA CYS A 163 -23.45 -5.98 -17.82
C CYS A 163 -23.21 -6.14 -19.33
N ALA A 164 -23.19 -7.38 -19.83
CA ALA A 164 -22.97 -7.67 -21.24
C ALA A 164 -23.98 -7.03 -22.21
N LYS A 165 -25.15 -6.59 -21.72
CA LYS A 165 -26.20 -5.98 -22.57
C LYS A 165 -26.06 -4.47 -22.72
N CYS A 166 -25.75 -3.76 -21.64
CA CYS A 166 -25.74 -2.29 -21.62
C CYS A 166 -24.36 -1.69 -21.33
N GLY A 167 -23.35 -2.51 -21.03
CA GLY A 167 -22.01 -2.04 -20.67
C GLY A 167 -21.92 -1.41 -19.28
N HIS A 168 -22.99 -1.43 -18.47
CA HIS A 168 -22.96 -0.92 -17.10
C HIS A 168 -21.92 -1.68 -16.27
N GLU A 169 -20.98 -0.96 -15.69
CA GLU A 169 -19.95 -1.49 -14.81
C GLU A 169 -20.33 -1.21 -13.35
N GLU A 170 -20.42 -2.26 -12.54
CA GLU A 170 -20.53 -2.10 -11.08
C GLU A 170 -19.14 -1.94 -10.48
N GLU A 171 -18.83 -0.71 -10.11
CA GLU A 171 -17.62 -0.42 -9.35
C GLU A 171 -17.68 -1.05 -7.96
N PHE A 172 -16.58 -1.68 -7.57
CA PHE A 172 -16.32 -2.06 -6.19
C PHE A 172 -14.89 -1.69 -5.84
N THR A 173 -14.71 -1.10 -4.68
CA THR A 173 -13.40 -0.67 -4.21
C THR A 173 -12.57 -1.88 -3.79
N TRP A 174 -11.53 -2.19 -4.56
CA TRP A 174 -10.41 -3.00 -4.10
C TRP A 174 -9.27 -2.04 -3.73
N GLY A 175 -8.64 -2.26 -2.58
CA GLY A 175 -7.50 -1.47 -2.13
C GLY A 175 -6.56 -2.40 -1.39
N SER A 176 -5.25 -2.18 -1.55
CA SER A 176 -4.17 -3.01 -0.98
C SER A 176 -4.20 -3.14 0.54
N HIS A 177 -4.92 -2.25 1.21
CA HIS A 177 -5.10 -2.19 2.65
C HIS A 177 -6.42 -2.84 3.12
N LEU A 178 -7.31 -3.25 2.21
CA LEU A 178 -8.54 -3.94 2.58
C LEU A 178 -8.24 -5.41 2.86
N ARG A 179 -8.69 -5.91 4.02
CA ARG A 179 -8.56 -7.34 4.37
C ARG A 179 -9.26 -8.19 3.30
N LYS A 180 -8.72 -9.38 2.99
CA LYS A 180 -9.26 -10.31 1.97
C LYS A 180 -10.79 -10.49 2.06
N GLY A 181 -11.33 -10.71 3.26
CA GLY A 181 -12.78 -10.86 3.46
C GLY A 181 -13.60 -9.58 3.25
N VAL A 182 -13.01 -8.40 3.39
CA VAL A 182 -13.68 -7.11 3.10
C VAL A 182 -13.81 -6.92 1.59
N VAL A 183 -12.75 -7.23 0.83
CA VAL A 183 -12.78 -7.18 -0.64
C VAL A 183 -13.80 -8.16 -1.19
N GLU A 184 -13.79 -9.39 -0.69
CA GLU A 184 -14.73 -10.44 -1.11
C GLU A 184 -16.18 -10.06 -0.79
N ARG A 185 -16.47 -9.55 0.41
CA ARG A 185 -17.81 -9.06 0.74
C ARG A 185 -18.27 -7.93 -0.18
N ARG A 186 -17.40 -6.94 -0.44
CA ARG A 186 -17.72 -5.83 -1.36
C ARG A 186 -17.94 -6.30 -2.79
N TYR A 187 -17.17 -7.28 -3.23
CA TYR A 187 -17.37 -7.93 -4.52
C TYR A 187 -18.73 -8.61 -4.61
N GLN A 188 -19.12 -9.39 -3.58
CA GLN A 188 -20.44 -10.05 -3.56
C GLN A 188 -21.58 -9.02 -3.51
N GLU A 189 -21.43 -7.94 -2.74
CA GLU A 189 -22.40 -6.84 -2.71
C GLU A 189 -22.56 -6.17 -4.08
N ALA A 190 -21.45 -5.90 -4.78
CA ALA A 190 -21.48 -5.33 -6.13
C ALA A 190 -22.05 -6.30 -7.16
N LYS A 191 -21.71 -7.58 -7.06
CA LYS A 191 -22.27 -8.64 -7.90
C LYS A 191 -23.79 -8.74 -7.74
N ALA A 192 -24.28 -8.70 -6.49
CA ALA A 192 -25.72 -8.71 -6.23
C ALA A 192 -26.43 -7.48 -6.83
N ARG A 193 -25.82 -6.29 -6.78
CA ARG A 193 -26.36 -5.09 -7.46
C ARG A 193 -26.36 -5.25 -8.98
N LEU A 194 -25.30 -5.80 -9.56
CA LEU A 194 -25.24 -6.08 -10.99
C LEU A 194 -26.31 -7.10 -11.40
N ASP A 195 -26.52 -8.14 -10.60
CA ASP A 195 -27.52 -9.17 -10.89
C ASP A 195 -28.95 -8.63 -10.76
N ALA A 196 -29.18 -7.68 -9.85
CA ALA A 196 -30.42 -6.91 -9.72
C ALA A 196 -30.58 -5.80 -10.79
N HIS A 197 -29.55 -5.52 -11.60
CA HIS A 197 -29.61 -4.53 -12.66
C HIS A 197 -30.73 -4.90 -13.66
N THR A 198 -31.51 -3.93 -14.11
CA THR A 198 -32.73 -4.13 -14.94
C THR A 198 -32.51 -4.95 -16.21
N CYS A 199 -31.32 -4.90 -16.80
CA CYS A 199 -30.98 -5.73 -17.96
C CYS A 199 -30.76 -7.23 -17.63
N ARG A 200 -30.53 -7.57 -16.37
CA ARG A 200 -30.27 -8.94 -15.86
C ARG A 200 -31.43 -9.49 -15.02
N ALA A 201 -32.17 -8.62 -14.32
CA ALA A 201 -33.40 -8.99 -13.63
C ALA A 201 -34.46 -9.43 -14.66
N LYS A 202 -34.71 -10.74 -14.74
CA LYS A 202 -35.82 -11.36 -15.47
C LYS A 202 -36.55 -12.29 -14.52
#